data_AF-A0A1R3L5G1-F1
#
_entry.id   AF-A0A1R3L5G1-F1
#
_cell.length_a   1.000
_cell.length_b   1.000
_cell.length_c   1.000
_cell.angle_alpha   90.00
_cell.angle_beta   90.00
_cell.angle_gamma   90.00
#
_symmetry.space_group_name_H-M   'P 1'
#
loop_
_entity.id
_entity.type
_entity.pdbx_description
1 polymer ?
#
loop_
_entity_poly.entity_id
_entity_poly.type
_entity_poly.pdbx_seq_one_letter_code
_entity_poly.pdbx_strand_id
1 'polypeptide(L)'
;MTAWRLLLSGKLTYQTAKKRAKGPRCPVTGKRIQGITSEYLIFVEVVLLGAAFSEDLLCMYSQKTETSLLRFVHVSSAGVTRPGRPGLDLSKQPPAVRLNKELGFILTYKLKGEDLIRESGIPYTIVRPCALSEEPAGADLIFDQGDNITGKISREEVARICIAALGSPYACNKTFEVKSTIPFSEPFTVDPSNPPPEKDYDVYFNTLKEGITGKEALEGNLVPV
;
A
#
# COMPACT_ATOMS: atom_id res chain seq x y z
N MET A 1 -1.92 25.60 -12.01
CA MET A 1 -1.55 24.71 -10.90
C MET A 1 -1.61 23.29 -11.41
N THR A 2 -0.43 22.69 -11.56
CA THR A 2 -0.19 21.38 -12.16
C THR A 2 -0.60 20.31 -11.15
N ALA A 3 -1.65 19.55 -11.44
CA ALA A 3 -2.09 18.43 -10.62
C ALA A 3 -1.63 17.13 -11.30
N TRP A 4 -0.81 16.36 -10.60
CA TRP A 4 -0.39 15.03 -11.02
C TRP A 4 -1.56 14.04 -10.83
N ARG A 5 -1.80 13.17 -11.81
CA ARG A 5 -2.92 12.21 -11.82
C ARG A 5 -2.37 10.79 -12.03
N LEU A 6 -2.79 9.87 -11.17
CA LEU A 6 -2.42 8.46 -11.17
C LEU A 6 -2.95 7.76 -12.44
N LEU A 7 -2.12 6.94 -13.07
CA LEU A 7 -2.37 6.22 -14.33
C LEU A 7 -3.20 4.94 -14.12
N LEU A 8 -4.15 4.73 -15.04
CA LEU A 8 -4.72 3.42 -15.38
C LEU A 8 -4.17 3.03 -16.77
N SER A 9 -3.78 1.77 -16.92
CA SER A 9 -3.56 1.02 -18.17
C SER A 9 -2.80 1.72 -19.31
N GLY A 10 -1.46 1.55 -19.33
CA GLY A 10 -0.68 1.26 -20.55
C GLY A 10 -0.58 2.30 -21.70
N LYS A 11 -1.25 3.45 -21.68
CA LYS A 11 -1.02 4.54 -22.64
C LYS A 11 -1.30 5.92 -22.02
N LEU A 12 -0.30 6.80 -22.11
CA LEU A 12 -0.35 8.16 -21.60
C LEU A 12 -1.30 9.02 -22.48
N THR A 13 -2.47 9.39 -21.95
CA THR A 13 -3.34 10.40 -22.59
C THR A 13 -3.86 11.42 -21.58
N TYR A 14 -3.59 12.70 -21.86
CA TYR A 14 -4.12 13.86 -21.16
C TYR A 14 -5.57 14.14 -21.61
N GLN A 15 -6.53 14.21 -20.68
CA GLN A 15 -7.85 14.77 -20.97
C GLN A 15 -8.34 15.68 -19.84
N THR A 16 -8.65 16.92 -20.19
CA THR A 16 -9.39 17.89 -19.39
C THR A 16 -10.89 17.69 -19.61
N ALA A 17 -11.58 17.01 -18.71
CA ALA A 17 -13.04 16.88 -18.79
C ALA A 17 -13.75 18.10 -18.16
N LYS A 18 -14.49 18.85 -18.98
CA LYS A 18 -15.21 20.11 -18.64
C LYS A 18 -16.59 19.94 -17.97
N LYS A 19 -16.94 18.78 -17.37
CA LYS A 19 -18.24 18.63 -16.68
C LYS A 19 -18.09 18.14 -15.23
N ARG A 20 -18.58 18.99 -14.31
CA ARG A 20 -18.48 18.90 -12.85
C ARG A 20 -19.47 17.87 -12.30
N ALA A 21 -19.01 16.83 -11.58
CA ALA A 21 -19.87 15.81 -10.98
C ALA A 21 -20.80 16.37 -9.87
N LYS A 22 -22.09 15.97 -9.87
CA LYS A 22 -23.08 16.22 -8.80
C LYS A 22 -23.01 15.07 -7.77
N GLY A 23 -22.07 15.16 -6.82
CA GLY A 23 -21.96 14.21 -5.69
C GLY A 23 -22.12 14.88 -4.31
N PRO A 24 -22.24 14.08 -3.23
CA PRO A 24 -22.27 14.57 -1.84
C PRO A 24 -20.97 15.31 -1.49
N ARG A 25 -21.05 16.22 -0.52
CA ARG A 25 -19.91 17.02 -0.05
C ARG A 25 -19.35 16.42 1.23
N CYS A 26 -18.03 16.33 1.32
CA CYS A 26 -17.33 15.95 2.54
C CYS A 26 -17.69 16.96 3.66
N PRO A 27 -18.15 16.50 4.83
CA PRO A 27 -18.59 17.38 5.91
C PRO A 27 -17.44 18.14 6.57
N VAL A 28 -16.18 17.72 6.36
CA VAL A 28 -14.99 18.36 6.94
C VAL A 28 -14.36 19.36 5.96
N THR A 29 -14.24 19.01 4.68
CA THR A 29 -13.55 19.85 3.68
C THR A 29 -14.48 20.66 2.78
N GLY A 30 -15.79 20.37 2.80
CA GLY A 30 -16.78 20.97 1.91
C GLY A 30 -16.63 20.59 0.43
N LYS A 31 -15.60 19.81 0.07
CA LYS A 31 -15.32 19.38 -1.30
C LYS A 31 -16.27 18.26 -1.73
N ARG A 32 -16.63 18.23 -3.01
CA ARG A 32 -17.49 17.17 -3.56
C ARG A 32 -16.70 15.88 -3.72
N ILE A 33 -17.25 14.78 -3.23
CA ILE A 33 -16.71 13.42 -3.41
C ILE A 33 -16.92 13.05 -4.89
N GLN A 34 -15.85 12.65 -5.57
CA GLN A 34 -15.88 12.19 -6.96
C GLN A 34 -15.79 10.67 -6.96
N GLY A 35 -16.85 9.97 -7.35
CA GLY A 35 -16.80 8.54 -7.62
C GLY A 35 -16.03 8.25 -8.91
N ILE A 36 -15.29 7.14 -8.93
CA ILE A 36 -14.58 6.62 -10.10
C ILE A 36 -15.26 5.31 -10.49
N THR A 37 -15.67 5.16 -11.75
CA THR A 37 -16.11 3.88 -12.33
C THR A 37 -14.89 3.17 -12.91
N SER A 38 -14.47 2.05 -12.32
CA SER A 38 -13.36 1.22 -12.80
C SER A 38 -13.57 -0.23 -12.35
N GLU A 39 -13.19 -1.20 -13.18
CA GLU A 39 -13.18 -2.63 -12.82
C GLU A 39 -12.13 -2.96 -11.75
N TYR A 40 -11.11 -2.10 -11.62
CA TYR A 40 -10.03 -2.22 -10.64
C TYR A 40 -9.70 -0.84 -10.06
N LEU A 41 -9.47 -0.78 -8.75
CA LEU A 41 -9.19 0.48 -8.07
C LEU A 41 -7.90 0.35 -7.27
N ILE A 42 -6.82 0.93 -7.80
CA ILE A 42 -5.53 1.04 -7.11
C ILE A 42 -5.49 2.39 -6.40
N PHE A 43 -5.30 2.38 -5.09
CA PHE A 43 -5.03 3.59 -4.33
C PHE A 43 -3.57 3.62 -3.89
N VAL A 44 -2.82 4.55 -4.48
CA VAL A 44 -1.50 4.93 -4.00
C VAL A 44 -1.68 6.15 -3.12
N GLU A 45 -1.61 5.95 -1.80
CA GLU A 45 -1.77 7.05 -0.84
C GLU A 45 -0.43 7.78 -0.67
N VAL A 46 -0.27 8.89 -1.41
CA VAL A 46 0.81 9.86 -1.22
C VAL A 46 0.37 10.83 -0.12
N VAL A 47 0.80 10.57 1.11
CA VAL A 47 0.60 11.52 2.20
C VAL A 47 1.67 12.59 2.11
N LEU A 48 1.28 13.77 1.65
CA LEU A 48 2.13 14.97 1.66
C LEU A 48 2.22 15.51 3.10
N LEU A 49 3.45 15.61 3.61
CA LEU A 49 3.80 16.28 4.86
C LEU A 49 3.15 17.67 4.91
N GLY A 50 2.20 17.87 5.83
CA GLY A 50 1.64 19.19 6.14
C GLY A 50 0.13 19.33 6.17
N ALA A 51 -0.64 18.28 5.84
CA ALA A 51 -2.07 18.25 6.10
C ALA A 51 -2.41 16.95 6.82
N ALA A 52 -2.91 17.05 8.05
CA ALA A 52 -3.69 15.99 8.65
C ALA A 52 -4.85 15.72 7.68
N PHE A 53 -4.72 14.68 6.85
CA PHE A 53 -5.82 14.24 6.01
C PHE A 53 -6.82 13.60 6.95
N SER A 54 -7.85 14.41 7.24
CA SER A 54 -9.16 13.99 7.69
C SER A 54 -9.61 12.75 6.93
N GLU A 55 -10.48 11.97 7.56
CA GLU A 55 -11.16 10.73 7.14
C GLU A 55 -11.77 10.72 5.72
N ASP A 56 -10.99 11.06 4.70
CA ASP A 56 -11.31 10.93 3.30
C ASP A 56 -10.99 9.48 2.89
N LEU A 57 -11.58 8.52 3.62
CA LEU A 57 -11.97 7.31 2.94
C LEU A 57 -13.00 7.78 1.91
N LEU A 58 -12.58 7.88 0.65
CA LEU A 58 -13.51 8.07 -0.43
C LEU A 58 -14.61 7.02 -0.26
N CYS A 59 -15.82 7.47 0.10
CA CYS A 59 -17.02 6.66 0.03
C CYS A 59 -17.23 6.34 -1.46
N MET A 60 -16.57 5.27 -1.90
CA MET A 60 -16.66 4.72 -3.24
C MET A 60 -17.96 3.91 -3.28
N TYR A 61 -19.05 4.55 -3.73
CA TYR A 61 -20.21 3.80 -4.22
C TYR A 61 -19.80 3.12 -5.51
N SER A 62 -19.70 1.79 -5.50
CA SER A 62 -19.66 1.01 -6.73
C SER A 62 -21.06 0.55 -7.11
N GLN A 63 -21.49 0.88 -8.34
CA GLN A 63 -22.64 0.23 -8.93
C GLN A 63 -22.23 -1.16 -9.38
N LYS A 64 -22.93 -2.15 -8.83
CA LYS A 64 -22.78 -3.59 -9.06
C LYS A 64 -22.89 -3.88 -10.57
N THR A 65 -21.76 -4.10 -11.24
CA THR A 65 -21.72 -4.71 -12.57
C THR A 65 -21.39 -6.18 -12.40
N GLU A 66 -22.19 -7.03 -13.03
CA GLU A 66 -22.17 -8.47 -12.87
C GLU A 66 -20.78 -9.08 -13.12
N THR A 67 -20.33 -9.90 -12.17
CA THR A 67 -19.31 -10.97 -12.34
C THR A 67 -17.83 -10.63 -12.48
N SER A 68 -17.33 -9.55 -11.87
CA SER A 68 -15.97 -9.58 -11.27
C SER A 68 -15.99 -8.86 -9.93
N LEU A 69 -15.53 -9.54 -8.87
CA LEU A 69 -15.49 -8.95 -7.53
C LEU A 69 -14.44 -7.85 -7.54
N LEU A 70 -14.89 -6.60 -7.47
CA LEU A 70 -14.03 -5.42 -7.34
C LEU A 70 -13.01 -5.66 -6.24
N ARG A 71 -11.72 -5.57 -6.58
CA ARG A 71 -10.62 -5.73 -5.63
C ARG A 71 -9.86 -4.43 -5.44
N PHE A 72 -9.58 -4.12 -4.19
CA PHE A 72 -8.78 -2.97 -3.79
C PHE A 72 -7.31 -3.37 -3.65
N VAL A 73 -6.39 -2.68 -4.32
CA VAL A 73 -4.95 -2.80 -4.02
C VAL A 73 -4.48 -1.50 -3.40
N HIS A 74 -4.04 -1.57 -2.16
CA HIS A 74 -3.60 -0.43 -1.37
C HIS A 74 -2.10 -0.47 -1.13
N VAL A 75 -1.41 0.62 -1.48
CA VAL A 75 0.00 0.81 -1.13
C VAL A 75 0.10 1.59 0.18
N SER A 76 0.40 0.85 1.25
CA SER A 76 0.66 1.37 2.59
C SER A 76 2.17 1.56 2.80
N SER A 77 2.69 1.25 3.99
CA SER A 77 4.10 1.31 4.36
C SER A 77 4.43 0.22 5.37
N ALA A 78 5.60 -0.38 5.27
CA ALA A 78 6.14 -1.12 6.41
C ALA A 78 6.37 -0.15 7.57
N GLY A 79 6.24 -0.63 8.80
CA GLY A 79 6.38 0.13 10.03
C GLY A 79 5.08 0.69 10.60
N VAL A 80 3.92 0.52 9.94
CA VAL A 80 2.64 1.10 10.40
C VAL A 80 2.15 0.61 11.75
N THR A 81 2.50 -0.61 12.18
CA THR A 81 2.13 -1.13 13.52
C THR A 81 3.29 -1.08 14.52
N ARG A 82 4.43 -0.47 14.15
CA ARG A 82 5.58 -0.32 15.05
C ARG A 82 5.49 0.84 16.04
N PRO A 83 4.93 2.02 15.67
CA PRO A 83 4.66 3.05 16.66
C PRO A 83 3.76 2.52 17.77
N GLY A 84 4.28 2.47 18.99
CA GLY A 84 3.54 1.97 20.16
C GLY A 84 3.62 0.47 20.40
N ARG A 85 4.39 -0.29 19.62
CA ARG A 85 4.61 -1.73 19.85
C ARG A 85 5.40 -1.96 21.15
N PRO A 86 4.86 -2.71 22.13
CA PRO A 86 5.57 -3.03 23.37
C PRO A 86 6.91 -3.71 23.11
N GLY A 87 7.95 -3.33 23.86
CA GLY A 87 9.28 -3.94 23.76
C GLY A 87 10.08 -3.57 22.51
N LEU A 88 9.58 -2.67 21.65
CA LEU A 88 10.31 -2.23 20.47
C LEU A 88 11.33 -1.13 20.81
N ASP A 89 12.60 -1.40 20.56
CA ASP A 89 13.67 -0.39 20.67
C ASP A 89 13.56 0.62 19.52
N LEU A 90 12.96 1.78 19.82
CA LEU A 90 12.75 2.86 18.85
C LEU A 90 14.07 3.38 18.27
N SER A 91 15.18 3.36 19.02
CA SER A 91 16.46 3.94 18.54
C SER A 91 16.99 3.27 17.27
N LYS A 92 16.68 1.97 17.12
CA LYS A 92 17.08 1.11 15.99
C LYS A 92 16.08 1.08 14.85
N GLN A 93 14.93 1.76 15.00
CA GLN A 93 13.90 1.77 13.95
C GLN A 93 14.20 2.79 12.85
N PRO A 94 13.62 2.62 11.66
CA PRO A 94 13.71 3.62 10.59
C PRO A 94 13.18 5.00 11.02
N PRO A 95 13.65 6.10 10.40
CA PRO A 95 13.22 7.45 10.75
C PRO A 95 11.70 7.65 10.73
N ALA A 96 10.98 7.00 9.80
CA ALA A 96 9.52 7.10 9.72
C ALA A 96 8.80 6.61 10.99
N VAL A 97 9.34 5.57 11.65
CA VAL A 97 8.79 5.00 12.90
C VAL A 97 9.21 5.86 14.09
N ARG A 98 10.50 6.22 14.15
CA ARG A 98 11.06 7.05 15.23
C ARG A 98 10.43 8.43 15.31
N LEU A 99 10.29 9.05 14.15
CA LEU A 99 9.86 10.44 14.00
C LEU A 99 8.38 10.52 13.62
N ASN A 100 7.58 9.48 13.88
CA ASN A 100 6.20 9.43 13.42
C ASN A 100 5.39 10.65 13.91
N LYS A 101 5.63 11.12 15.14
CA LYS A 101 4.98 12.32 15.69
C LYS A 101 5.40 13.59 14.95
N GLU A 102 6.70 13.77 14.71
CA GLU A 102 7.25 14.92 13.98
C GLU A 102 6.82 14.91 12.50
N LEU A 103 6.61 13.73 11.92
CA LEU A 103 6.10 13.53 10.56
C LEU A 103 4.56 13.60 10.48
N GLY A 104 3.89 14.11 11.51
CA GLY A 104 2.44 14.34 11.51
C GLY A 104 1.60 13.07 11.64
N PHE A 105 2.11 12.05 12.33
CA PHE A 105 1.47 10.75 12.56
C PHE A 105 1.18 9.97 11.26
N ILE A 106 2.03 10.15 10.26
CA ILE A 106 1.93 9.52 8.94
C ILE A 106 1.62 8.01 9.01
N LEU A 107 2.37 7.25 9.80
CA LEU A 107 2.20 5.81 9.90
C LEU A 107 0.90 5.42 10.63
N THR A 108 0.48 6.25 11.59
CA THR A 108 -0.79 6.06 12.29
C THR A 108 -1.98 6.25 11.35
N TYR A 109 -1.93 7.24 10.45
CA TYR A 109 -2.99 7.44 9.47
C TYR A 109 -3.01 6.36 8.39
N LYS A 110 -1.83 5.91 7.93
CA LYS A 110 -1.75 4.74 7.03
C LYS A 110 -2.36 3.50 7.66
N LEU A 111 -2.08 3.21 8.94
CA LEU A 111 -2.70 2.09 9.64
C LEU A 111 -4.23 2.22 9.70
N LYS A 112 -4.76 3.41 10.01
CA LYS A 112 -6.21 3.66 10.00
C LYS A 112 -6.84 3.47 8.61
N GLY A 113 -6.14 3.91 7.56
CA GLY A 113 -6.57 3.69 6.17
C GLY A 113 -6.68 2.21 5.83
N GLU A 114 -5.68 1.42 6.26
CA GLU A 114 -5.74 -0.03 6.12
C GLU A 114 -6.93 -0.65 6.86
N ASP A 115 -7.19 -0.22 8.10
CA ASP A 115 -8.31 -0.75 8.90
C ASP A 115 -9.66 -0.52 8.23
N LEU A 116 -9.88 0.70 7.72
CA LEU A 116 -11.10 1.02 7.00
C LEU A 116 -11.27 0.21 5.71
N ILE A 117 -10.17 -0.11 5.02
CA ILE A 117 -10.23 -1.03 3.86
C ILE A 117 -10.64 -2.43 4.32
N ARG A 118 -10.09 -2.95 5.43
CA ARG A 118 -10.46 -4.27 5.97
C ARG A 118 -11.92 -4.32 6.42
N GLU A 119 -12.37 -3.29 7.12
CA GLU A 119 -13.75 -3.17 7.62
C GLU A 119 -14.78 -2.96 6.50
N SER A 120 -14.35 -2.51 5.31
CA SER A 120 -15.26 -2.26 4.18
C SER A 120 -15.96 -3.52 3.65
N GLY A 121 -15.41 -4.71 3.92
CA GLY A 121 -15.89 -5.98 3.36
C GLY A 121 -15.59 -6.15 1.85
N ILE A 122 -14.88 -5.20 1.24
CA ILE A 122 -14.43 -5.30 -0.16
C ILE A 122 -13.15 -6.14 -0.20
N PRO A 123 -13.02 -7.12 -1.12
CA PRO A 123 -11.78 -7.86 -1.31
C PRO A 123 -10.58 -6.92 -1.50
N TYR A 124 -9.51 -7.15 -0.76
CA TYR A 124 -8.36 -6.23 -0.76
C TYR A 124 -7.01 -6.94 -0.82
N THR A 125 -5.98 -6.20 -1.19
CA THR A 125 -4.57 -6.51 -0.96
C THR A 125 -3.90 -5.26 -0.42
N ILE A 126 -3.25 -5.36 0.73
CA ILE A 126 -2.48 -4.26 1.33
C ILE A 126 -1.01 -4.59 1.19
N VAL A 127 -0.30 -3.79 0.39
CA VAL A 127 1.13 -3.90 0.13
C VAL A 127 1.84 -2.86 1.01
N ARG A 128 2.72 -3.32 1.91
CA ARG A 128 3.53 -2.47 2.79
C ARG A 128 4.99 -2.49 2.35
N PRO A 129 5.38 -1.70 1.33
CA PRO A 129 6.77 -1.65 0.92
C PRO A 129 7.64 -1.13 2.07
N CYS A 130 8.86 -1.67 2.15
CA CYS A 130 9.95 -1.05 2.89
C CYS A 130 10.42 0.25 2.20
N ALA A 131 11.57 0.82 2.58
CA ALA A 131 12.02 2.10 2.05
C ALA A 131 12.09 2.09 0.51
N LEU A 132 11.43 3.04 -0.15
CA LEU A 132 11.40 3.08 -1.61
C LEU A 132 12.74 3.58 -2.18
N SER A 133 13.23 2.93 -3.24
CA SER A 133 14.39 3.36 -4.02
C SER A 133 14.03 3.59 -5.50
N GLU A 134 14.87 4.37 -6.19
CA GLU A 134 14.79 4.59 -7.65
C GLU A 134 15.60 3.57 -8.46
N GLU A 135 16.06 2.51 -7.80
CA GLU A 135 16.80 1.42 -8.44
C GLU A 135 15.86 0.64 -9.38
N PRO A 136 16.40 -0.04 -10.41
CA PRO A 136 15.57 -0.87 -11.29
C PRO A 136 14.90 -2.02 -10.52
N ALA A 137 13.75 -2.48 -11.01
CA ALA A 137 13.18 -3.75 -10.57
C ALA A 137 14.07 -4.93 -11.03
N GLY A 138 13.95 -6.07 -10.36
CA GLY A 138 14.70 -7.28 -10.73
C GLY A 138 15.41 -7.97 -9.57
N ALA A 139 15.69 -7.27 -8.47
CA ALA A 139 16.27 -7.89 -7.27
C ALA A 139 15.34 -8.96 -6.68
N ASP A 140 15.91 -9.96 -6.01
CA ASP A 140 15.13 -10.96 -5.27
C ASP A 140 14.37 -10.29 -4.12
N LEU A 141 13.22 -10.86 -3.78
CA LEU A 141 12.28 -10.26 -2.85
C LEU A 141 12.06 -11.13 -1.62
N ILE A 142 11.80 -10.46 -0.51
CA ILE A 142 11.33 -11.06 0.73
C ILE A 142 9.96 -10.45 1.02
N PHE A 143 8.95 -11.31 1.07
CA PHE A 143 7.63 -11.01 1.58
C PHE A 143 7.56 -11.51 3.02
N ASP A 144 6.99 -10.72 3.92
CA ASP A 144 6.76 -11.11 5.30
C ASP A 144 5.43 -10.52 5.81
N GLN A 145 5.00 -10.93 7.00
CA GLN A 145 3.81 -10.41 7.65
C GLN A 145 4.09 -10.07 9.12
N GLY A 146 3.25 -9.18 9.66
CA GLY A 146 3.33 -8.78 11.08
C GLY A 146 4.25 -7.60 11.33
N ASP A 147 4.71 -6.93 10.27
CA ASP A 147 5.49 -5.70 10.33
C ASP A 147 6.84 -5.85 11.04
N ASN A 148 7.59 -6.90 10.66
CA ASN A 148 8.83 -7.29 11.31
C ASN A 148 10.10 -6.98 10.49
N ILE A 149 9.99 -6.70 9.19
CA ILE A 149 11.15 -6.54 8.30
C ILE A 149 11.51 -5.09 8.00
N THR A 150 12.80 -4.82 7.86
CA THR A 150 13.32 -3.54 7.32
C THR A 150 14.20 -3.80 6.11
N GLY A 151 14.25 -2.82 5.22
CA GLY A 151 15.06 -2.86 4.01
C GLY A 151 14.67 -1.76 3.05
N LYS A 152 14.95 -1.98 1.77
CA LYS A 152 14.52 -1.14 0.66
C LYS A 152 13.86 -1.94 -0.45
N ILE A 153 13.14 -1.28 -1.34
CA ILE A 153 12.58 -1.89 -2.55
C ILE A 153 12.42 -0.83 -3.64
N SER A 154 12.62 -1.23 -4.89
CA SER A 154 12.37 -0.37 -6.05
C SER A 154 10.90 0.04 -6.16
N ARG A 155 10.64 1.30 -6.51
CA ARG A 155 9.29 1.76 -6.88
C ARG A 155 8.70 0.98 -8.05
N GLU A 156 9.54 0.61 -9.02
CA GLU A 156 9.12 -0.17 -10.18
C GLU A 156 8.67 -1.58 -9.75
N GLU A 157 9.40 -2.21 -8.83
CA GLU A 157 9.05 -3.53 -8.31
C GLU A 157 7.73 -3.49 -7.52
N VAL A 158 7.51 -2.46 -6.71
CA VAL A 158 6.22 -2.25 -6.01
C VAL A 158 5.07 -2.12 -7.01
N ALA A 159 5.26 -1.40 -8.11
CA ALA A 159 4.25 -1.27 -9.15
C ALA A 159 3.91 -2.62 -9.79
N ARG A 160 4.92 -3.45 -10.09
CA ARG A 160 4.72 -4.81 -10.63
C ARG A 160 3.95 -5.70 -9.65
N ILE A 161 4.30 -5.68 -8.37
CA ILE A 161 3.57 -6.40 -7.31
C ILE A 161 2.11 -5.97 -7.24
N CYS A 162 1.83 -4.65 -7.32
CA CYS A 162 0.46 -4.15 -7.28
C CYS A 162 -0.37 -4.62 -8.47
N ILE A 163 0.22 -4.65 -9.67
CA ILE A 163 -0.44 -5.15 -10.88
C ILE A 163 -0.73 -6.64 -10.73
N ALA A 164 0.25 -7.43 -10.27
CA ALA A 164 0.06 -8.87 -10.06
C ALA A 164 -1.03 -9.16 -9.02
N ALA A 165 -1.07 -8.40 -7.93
CA ALA A 165 -2.09 -8.54 -6.89
C ALA A 165 -3.53 -8.32 -7.38
N LEU A 166 -3.73 -7.48 -8.40
CA LEU A 166 -5.07 -7.27 -8.97
C LEU A 166 -5.67 -8.55 -9.56
N GLY A 167 -4.86 -9.35 -10.24
CA GLY A 167 -5.29 -10.58 -10.89
C GLY A 167 -5.18 -11.84 -10.02
N SER A 168 -4.35 -11.80 -8.97
CA SER A 168 -4.01 -13.00 -8.20
C SER A 168 -5.06 -13.36 -7.14
N PRO A 169 -5.69 -14.55 -7.16
CA PRO A 169 -6.54 -14.99 -6.05
C PRO A 169 -5.76 -15.15 -4.74
N TYR A 170 -4.47 -15.49 -4.81
CA TYR A 170 -3.62 -15.71 -3.64
C TYR A 170 -3.29 -14.41 -2.88
N ALA A 171 -3.34 -13.27 -3.57
CA ALA A 171 -3.14 -11.95 -2.96
C ALA A 171 -4.40 -11.41 -2.23
N CYS A 172 -5.54 -12.09 -2.36
CA CYS A 172 -6.81 -11.64 -1.80
C CYS A 172 -6.82 -11.71 -0.27
N ASN A 173 -7.32 -10.65 0.37
CA ASN A 173 -7.39 -10.46 1.82
C ASN A 173 -6.03 -10.61 2.52
N LYS A 174 -4.94 -10.28 1.82
CA LYS A 174 -3.58 -10.30 2.37
C LYS A 174 -3.11 -8.90 2.72
N THR A 175 -2.42 -8.80 3.85
CA THR A 175 -1.56 -7.68 4.22
C THR A 175 -0.15 -8.23 4.34
N PHE A 176 0.83 -7.59 3.71
CA PHE A 176 2.22 -8.05 3.77
C PHE A 176 3.21 -6.92 3.60
N GLU A 177 4.37 -7.08 4.23
CA GLU A 177 5.54 -6.26 3.98
C GLU A 177 6.38 -6.85 2.84
N VAL A 178 7.05 -5.99 2.08
CA VAL A 178 7.96 -6.44 1.03
C VAL A 178 9.25 -5.63 0.99
N LYS A 179 10.37 -6.31 0.78
CA LYS A 179 11.69 -5.72 0.55
C LYS A 179 12.49 -6.49 -0.49
N SER A 180 13.52 -5.85 -1.01
CA SER A 180 14.62 -6.49 -1.72
C SER A 180 15.54 -7.25 -0.75
N THR A 181 16.17 -8.33 -1.22
CA THR A 181 17.27 -9.02 -0.54
C THR A 181 18.54 -8.16 -0.48
N ILE A 182 18.67 -7.17 -1.37
CA ILE A 182 19.83 -6.28 -1.44
C ILE A 182 19.88 -5.36 -0.21
N PRO A 183 21.01 -5.33 0.53
CA PRO A 183 21.17 -4.45 1.67
C PRO A 183 20.94 -2.98 1.33
N PHE A 184 20.46 -2.20 2.30
CA PHE A 184 20.17 -0.77 2.10
C PHE A 184 21.40 0.01 1.59
N SER A 185 22.61 -0.38 2.04
CA SER A 185 23.89 0.24 1.71
C SER A 185 24.42 -0.05 0.30
N GLU A 186 23.87 -1.04 -0.41
CA GLU A 186 24.42 -1.53 -1.67
C GLU A 186 23.48 -1.24 -2.84
N PRO A 187 23.92 -0.61 -3.93
CA PRO A 187 23.05 -0.34 -5.07
C PRO A 187 22.70 -1.64 -5.81
N PHE A 188 21.45 -1.75 -6.27
CA PHE A 188 21.06 -2.80 -7.22
C PHE A 188 21.18 -2.26 -8.66
N THR A 189 21.82 -3.03 -9.53
CA THR A 189 21.95 -2.74 -10.95
C THR A 189 21.56 -3.95 -11.79
N VAL A 190 21.07 -3.71 -13.00
CA VAL A 190 20.69 -4.74 -13.96
C VAL A 190 21.74 -4.80 -15.05
N ASP A 191 22.28 -6.00 -15.31
CA ASP A 191 23.13 -6.26 -16.46
C ASP A 191 22.25 -6.35 -17.72
N PRO A 192 22.42 -5.44 -18.71
CA PRO A 192 21.62 -5.47 -19.94
C PRO A 192 21.83 -6.74 -20.77
N SER A 193 22.97 -7.42 -20.62
CA SER A 193 23.29 -8.65 -21.35
C SER A 193 22.65 -9.90 -20.72
N ASN A 194 22.26 -9.82 -19.45
CA ASN A 194 21.58 -10.89 -18.72
C ASN A 194 20.55 -10.30 -17.75
N PRO A 195 19.42 -9.80 -18.26
CA PRO A 195 18.40 -9.18 -17.42
C PRO A 195 17.78 -10.20 -16.46
N PRO A 196 17.39 -9.79 -15.24
CA PRO A 196 16.66 -10.65 -14.32
C PRO A 196 15.40 -11.23 -14.97
N PRO A 197 15.08 -12.51 -14.72
CA PRO A 197 13.86 -13.11 -15.23
C PRO A 197 12.63 -12.41 -14.66
N GLU A 198 11.52 -12.51 -15.39
CA GLU A 198 10.21 -12.08 -14.87
C GLU A 198 9.85 -12.93 -13.64
N LYS A 199 9.29 -12.28 -12.61
CA LYS A 199 8.92 -12.93 -11.37
C LYS A 199 7.47 -13.38 -11.42
N ASP A 200 7.22 -14.62 -11.02
CA ASP A 200 5.89 -15.06 -10.65
C ASP A 200 5.61 -14.65 -9.20
N TYR A 201 4.78 -13.61 -9.02
CA TYR A 201 4.43 -13.10 -7.70
C TYR A 201 3.48 -14.03 -6.93
N ASP A 202 2.76 -14.94 -7.61
CA ASP A 202 1.82 -15.86 -6.95
C ASP A 202 2.55 -16.82 -6.01
N VAL A 203 3.79 -17.19 -6.34
CA VAL A 203 4.66 -18.00 -5.47
C VAL A 203 4.83 -17.34 -4.10
N TYR A 204 4.99 -16.01 -4.07
CA TYR A 204 5.12 -15.26 -2.83
C TYR A 204 3.77 -15.09 -2.14
N PHE A 205 2.73 -14.70 -2.88
CA PHE A 205 1.40 -14.50 -2.31
C PHE A 205 0.85 -15.77 -1.63
N ASN A 206 1.14 -16.94 -2.19
CA ASN A 206 0.68 -18.22 -1.66
C ASN A 206 1.31 -18.58 -0.30
N THR A 207 2.45 -17.97 0.07
CA THR A 207 3.06 -18.14 1.41
C THR A 207 2.39 -17.29 2.49
N LEU A 208 1.55 -16.31 2.11
CA LEU A 208 0.94 -15.36 3.01
C LEU A 208 -0.38 -15.89 3.60
N LYS A 209 -0.63 -15.55 4.86
CA LYS A 209 -1.86 -15.88 5.58
C LYS A 209 -2.82 -14.69 5.61
N GLU A 210 -4.11 -14.97 5.64
CA GLU A 210 -5.12 -13.92 5.85
C GLU A 210 -5.10 -13.44 7.30
N GLY A 211 -5.52 -12.20 7.53
CA GLY A 211 -5.72 -11.66 8.88
C GLY A 211 -4.46 -11.26 9.65
N ILE A 212 -3.25 -11.52 9.15
CA ILE A 212 -2.00 -11.09 9.81
C ILE A 212 -1.73 -9.62 9.49
N THR A 213 -1.72 -8.77 10.51
CA THR A 213 -1.61 -7.30 10.34
C THR A 213 -0.45 -6.67 11.11
N GLY A 214 0.11 -7.36 12.09
CA GLY A 214 1.08 -6.82 13.04
C GLY A 214 0.43 -6.11 14.24
N LYS A 215 -0.90 -5.94 14.25
CA LYS A 215 -1.63 -5.43 15.43
C LYS A 215 -1.73 -6.44 16.56
N GLU A 216 -1.54 -7.72 16.26
CA GLU A 216 -1.56 -8.80 17.25
C GLU A 216 -0.47 -8.59 18.32
N ALA A 217 0.63 -7.92 17.95
CA ALA A 217 1.68 -7.51 18.87
C ALA A 217 1.35 -6.25 19.70
N LEU A 218 0.35 -5.45 19.28
CA LEU A 218 -0.14 -4.27 20.01
C LEU A 218 -1.20 -4.65 21.06
N GLU A 219 -2.02 -5.64 20.74
CA GLU A 219 -3.18 -6.04 21.55
C GLU A 219 -2.81 -6.94 22.73
N GLY A 220 -1.59 -7.50 22.76
CA GLY A 220 -1.09 -8.24 23.91
C GLY A 220 -1.93 -9.46 24.26
N ASN A 221 -2.19 -10.38 23.32
CA ASN A 221 -2.76 -11.69 23.67
C ASN A 221 -1.67 -12.53 24.35
N LEU A 222 -1.75 -12.92 25.64
CA LEU A 222 -2.74 -13.86 26.20
C LEU A 222 -3.16 -14.89 25.16
N VAL A 223 -2.24 -15.81 24.92
CA VAL A 223 -2.53 -17.07 24.22
C VAL A 223 -3.66 -17.78 25.00
N PRO A 224 -4.80 -18.13 24.38
CA PRO A 224 -5.71 -19.09 24.98
C PRO A 224 -4.98 -20.44 25.02
N VAL A 225 -4.82 -20.99 26.23
CA VAL A 225 -4.33 -22.35 26.48
C VAL A 225 -5.31 -23.38 25.93
#